data_AF-A0AAE1UTE7-F1
#
_entry.id   AF-A0AAE1UTE7-F1
#
_cell.length_a   1.000
_cell.length_b   1.000
_cell.length_c   1.000
_cell.angle_alpha   90.00
_cell.angle_beta   90.00
_cell.angle_gamma   90.00
#
_symmetry.space_group_name_H-M   'P 1'
#
loop_
_entity.id
_entity.type
_entity.pdbx_description
1 polymer ?
#
loop_
_entity_poly.entity_id
_entity_poly.type
_entity_poly.pdbx_seq_one_letter_code
_entity_poly.pdbx_strand_id
1 'polypeptide(L)'
;MLKKGNSLALNGIALEKIIVTGYKALQLIYFFTAGKDEVKAWTIQLGSKAPKAAGAIHTDFEKGFIMAEVMKFDDFKEEGSEAATKSSLDSLQLQVVLVSKELDELDEHS
;
A
#
# COMPACT_ATOMS: atom_id res chain seq x y z
N MET A 1 26.17 -10.24 39.26
CA MET A 1 25.60 -9.17 38.42
C MET A 1 24.92 -9.80 37.22
N LEU A 2 23.59 -9.91 37.27
CA LEU A 2 22.80 -10.45 36.15
C LEU A 2 22.71 -9.39 35.05
N LYS A 3 23.28 -9.65 33.88
CA LYS A 3 22.99 -8.85 32.68
C LYS A 3 21.52 -9.09 32.33
N LYS A 4 20.65 -8.09 32.55
CA LYS A 4 19.30 -8.06 31.98
C LYS A 4 19.46 -8.10 30.46
N GLY A 5 19.25 -9.27 29.87
CA GLY A 5 19.20 -9.44 28.42
C GLY A 5 18.06 -8.59 27.85
N ASN A 6 18.38 -7.83 26.81
CA ASN A 6 17.48 -6.95 26.08
C ASN A 6 16.44 -7.77 25.28
N SER A 7 15.50 -8.42 25.97
CA SER A 7 14.48 -9.29 25.35
C SER A 7 13.29 -8.53 24.75
N LEU A 8 13.32 -7.19 24.78
CA LEU A 8 12.20 -6.35 24.33
C LEU A 8 12.41 -5.79 22.91
N ALA A 9 13.65 -5.71 22.42
CA ALA A 9 13.95 -5.19 21.09
C ALA A 9 13.68 -6.19 19.94
N LEU A 10 13.58 -7.49 20.24
CA LEU A 10 13.39 -8.52 19.21
C LEU A 10 11.93 -8.76 18.82
N ASN A 11 10.97 -8.37 19.68
CA ASN A 11 9.57 -8.75 19.48
C ASN A 11 8.88 -8.00 18.34
N GLY A 12 9.18 -6.69 18.17
CA GLY A 12 8.64 -5.90 17.05
C GLY A 12 9.20 -6.36 15.70
N ILE A 13 10.53 -6.50 15.65
CA ILE A 13 11.27 -6.90 14.44
C ILE A 13 10.87 -8.32 13.97
N ALA A 14 10.65 -9.26 14.90
CA ALA A 14 10.26 -10.62 14.56
C ALA A 14 8.83 -10.71 14.01
N LEU A 15 7.88 -9.98 14.61
CA LEU A 15 6.49 -10.00 14.16
C LEU A 15 6.34 -9.33 12.79
N GLU A 16 7.01 -8.20 12.58
CA GLU A 16 7.03 -7.50 11.29
C GLU A 16 7.55 -8.42 10.17
N LYS A 17 8.67 -9.12 10.40
CA LYS A 17 9.22 -10.10 9.46
C LYS A 17 8.24 -11.23 9.15
N ILE A 18 7.53 -11.75 10.15
CA ILE A 18 6.51 -12.79 9.94
C ILE A 18 5.36 -12.27 9.09
N ILE A 19 4.86 -11.07 9.37
CA ILE A 19 3.76 -10.45 8.61
C ILE A 19 4.18 -10.23 7.14
N VAL A 20 5.36 -9.63 6.93
CA VAL A 20 5.89 -9.37 5.59
C VAL A 20 6.11 -10.66 4.82
N THR A 21 6.72 -11.66 5.46
CA THR A 21 6.96 -12.98 4.84
C THR A 21 5.64 -13.67 4.51
N GLY A 22 4.64 -13.59 5.40
CA GLY A 22 3.30 -14.14 5.17
C GLY A 22 2.59 -13.48 3.98
N TYR A 23 2.65 -12.15 3.87
CA TYR A 23 2.10 -11.42 2.73
C TYR A 23 2.77 -11.87 1.41
N LYS A 24 4.10 -11.93 1.38
CA LYS A 24 4.85 -12.40 0.20
C LYS A 24 4.50 -13.85 -0.15
N ALA A 25 4.45 -14.74 0.84
CA ALA A 25 4.12 -16.15 0.65
C ALA A 25 2.70 -16.35 0.10
N LEU A 26 1.75 -15.50 0.49
CA LEU A 26 0.37 -15.50 0.00
C LEU A 26 0.16 -14.68 -1.28
N GLN A 27 1.25 -14.15 -1.87
CA GLN A 27 1.22 -13.26 -3.03
C GLN A 27 0.26 -12.08 -2.84
N LEU A 28 0.26 -11.48 -1.66
CA LEU A 28 -0.57 -10.34 -1.32
C LEU A 28 0.20 -9.04 -1.56
N ILE A 29 -0.48 -8.08 -2.17
CA ILE A 29 -0.07 -6.69 -2.27
C ILE A 29 -1.14 -5.80 -1.65
N TYR A 30 -0.85 -4.52 -1.49
CA TYR A 30 -1.84 -3.55 -1.05
C TYR A 30 -1.78 -2.26 -1.86
N PHE A 31 -2.89 -1.54 -1.82
CA PHE A 31 -3.02 -0.20 -2.34
C PHE A 31 -3.74 0.67 -1.32
N PHE A 32 -3.73 2.00 -1.51
CA PHE A 32 -4.43 2.90 -0.61
C PHE A 32 -5.63 3.59 -1.25
N THR A 33 -6.53 4.05 -0.41
CA THR A 33 -7.44 5.14 -0.73
C THR A 33 -7.08 6.27 0.21
N ALA A 34 -6.75 7.44 -0.33
CA ALA A 34 -6.40 8.62 0.45
C ALA A 34 -7.37 9.75 0.12
N GLY A 35 -8.04 10.27 1.15
CA GLY A 35 -8.84 11.48 1.10
C GLY A 35 -8.54 12.35 2.32
N LYS A 36 -9.15 13.54 2.38
CA LYS A 36 -9.03 14.43 3.53
C LYS A 36 -9.53 13.75 4.82
N ASP A 37 -10.61 12.99 4.66
CA ASP A 37 -11.33 12.15 5.63
C ASP A 37 -10.50 11.02 6.25
N GLU A 38 -9.98 10.19 5.35
CA GLU A 38 -9.52 8.84 5.65
C GLU A 38 -8.38 8.46 4.71
N VAL A 39 -7.40 7.76 5.27
CA VAL A 39 -6.42 7.00 4.51
C VAL A 39 -6.53 5.54 4.91
N LYS A 40 -6.72 4.65 3.95
CA LYS A 40 -6.93 3.23 4.20
C LYS A 40 -6.16 2.35 3.24
N ALA A 41 -5.56 1.28 3.76
CA ALA A 41 -4.90 0.24 2.97
C ALA A 41 -5.87 -0.90 2.65
N TRP A 42 -5.84 -1.38 1.40
CA TRP A 42 -6.65 -2.48 0.90
C TRP A 42 -5.74 -3.58 0.37
N THR A 43 -5.90 -4.79 0.89
CA THR A 43 -5.09 -5.95 0.51
C THR A 43 -5.76 -6.70 -0.65
N ILE A 44 -4.99 -7.02 -1.69
CA ILE A 44 -5.42 -7.76 -2.87
C ILE A 44 -4.37 -8.80 -3.28
N GLN A 45 -4.76 -9.74 -4.13
CA GLN A 45 -3.83 -10.70 -4.73
C GLN A 45 -2.96 -10.01 -5.78
N LEU A 46 -1.68 -10.37 -5.86
CA LEU A 46 -0.76 -9.94 -6.90
C LEU A 46 -1.34 -10.28 -8.28
N GLY A 47 -1.25 -9.34 -9.22
CA GLY A 47 -1.83 -9.49 -10.56
C GLY A 47 -3.35 -9.24 -10.63
N SER A 48 -4.00 -8.86 -9.53
CA SER A 48 -5.40 -8.40 -9.55
C SER A 48 -5.57 -7.22 -10.49
N LYS A 49 -6.57 -7.29 -11.38
CA LYS A 49 -6.94 -6.17 -12.26
C LYS A 49 -7.67 -5.07 -11.48
N ALA A 50 -7.66 -3.85 -12.00
CA ALA A 50 -8.29 -2.69 -11.38
C ALA A 50 -9.77 -2.90 -10.95
N PRO A 51 -10.66 -3.55 -11.74
CA PRO A 51 -12.02 -3.85 -11.28
C PRO A 51 -12.05 -4.70 -10.01
N LYS A 52 -11.15 -5.69 -9.92
CA LYS A 52 -11.08 -6.57 -8.76
C LYS A 52 -10.56 -5.84 -7.52
N ALA A 53 -9.59 -4.97 -7.72
CA ALA A 53 -9.09 -4.10 -6.66
C ALA A 53 -10.17 -3.15 -6.14
N ALA A 54 -10.96 -2.55 -7.03
CA ALA A 54 -12.11 -1.73 -6.66
C ALA A 54 -13.17 -2.52 -5.86
N GLY A 55 -13.34 -3.81 -6.17
CA GLY A 55 -14.17 -4.75 -5.41
C GLY A 55 -13.77 -4.93 -3.95
N ALA A 56 -12.48 -4.78 -3.63
CA ALA A 56 -12.01 -4.81 -2.25
C ALA A 56 -12.54 -3.62 -1.43
N ILE A 57 -12.78 -2.47 -2.07
CA ILE A 57 -13.39 -1.28 -1.46
C ILE A 57 -14.90 -1.50 -1.29
N HIS A 58 -15.59 -1.89 -2.37
CA HIS A 58 -17.01 -2.23 -2.36
C HIS A 58 -17.40 -3.08 -3.58
N THR A 59 -18.30 -4.04 -3.41
CA THR A 59 -18.70 -4.97 -4.49
C THR A 59 -19.36 -4.28 -5.69
N ASP A 60 -20.00 -3.13 -5.47
CA ASP A 60 -20.63 -2.37 -6.55
C ASP A 60 -19.59 -1.68 -7.44
N PHE A 61 -18.41 -1.34 -6.91
CA PHE A 61 -17.33 -0.78 -7.73
C PHE A 61 -16.70 -1.82 -8.65
N GLU A 62 -16.68 -3.11 -8.28
CA GLU A 62 -16.25 -4.18 -9.19
C GLU A 62 -17.24 -4.36 -10.34
N LYS A 63 -18.54 -4.37 -10.04
CA LYS A 63 -19.61 -4.56 -11.05
C LYS A 63 -19.76 -3.35 -11.97
N GLY A 64 -19.69 -2.15 -11.41
CA GLY A 64 -19.84 -0.88 -12.11
C GLY A 64 -18.51 -0.25 -12.53
N PHE A 65 -17.43 -1.02 -12.57
CA PHE A 65 -16.11 -0.48 -12.88
C PHE A 65 -16.08 0.17 -14.26
N ILE A 66 -15.67 1.44 -14.32
CA ILE A 66 -15.48 2.18 -15.57
C ILE A 66 -13.98 2.41 -15.79
N MET A 67 -13.30 3.06 -14.83
CA MET A 67 -11.88 3.39 -14.90
C MET A 67 -11.36 3.77 -13.50
N ALA A 68 -10.02 3.79 -13.32
CA ALA A 68 -9.34 4.21 -12.11
C ALA A 68 -8.10 5.09 -12.43
N GLU A 69 -7.82 6.08 -11.58
CA GLU A 69 -6.59 6.85 -11.41
C GLU A 69 -5.67 5.92 -10.66
N VAL A 70 -4.40 6.01 -11.01
CA VAL A 70 -3.36 5.27 -10.34
C VAL A 70 -2.20 6.25 -10.23
N MET A 71 -1.72 6.46 -9.00
CA MET A 71 -0.50 7.23 -8.74
C MET A 71 0.47 6.30 -8.04
N LYS A 72 1.73 6.29 -8.50
CA LYS A 72 2.76 5.53 -7.80
C LYS A 72 3.00 6.12 -6.40
N PHE A 73 3.37 5.26 -5.46
CA PHE A 73 3.66 5.71 -4.10
C PHE A 73 4.77 6.74 -4.05
N ASP A 74 5.88 6.43 -4.71
CA ASP A 74 7.10 7.22 -4.58
C ASP A 74 6.89 8.62 -5.15
N ASP A 75 6.29 8.71 -6.33
CA ASP A 75 5.87 9.98 -6.93
C ASP A 75 4.97 10.78 -5.97
N PHE A 76 3.96 10.14 -5.36
CA PHE A 76 3.07 10.81 -4.41
C PHE A 76 3.77 11.26 -3.12
N LYS A 77 4.72 10.45 -2.64
CA LYS A 77 5.50 10.72 -1.44
C LYS A 77 6.49 11.88 -1.66
N GLU A 78 7.11 11.95 -2.84
CA GLU A 78 8.05 13.00 -3.21
C GLU A 78 7.34 14.35 -3.43
N GLU A 79 6.20 14.33 -4.12
CA GLU A 79 5.44 15.54 -4.46
C GLU A 79 4.55 16.05 -3.30
N GLY A 80 4.28 15.20 -2.31
CA GLY A 80 3.62 15.55 -1.05
C GLY A 80 2.14 15.91 -1.15
N SER A 81 1.55 15.95 -2.36
CA SER A 81 0.12 16.18 -2.57
C SER A 81 -0.37 15.60 -3.89
N GLU A 82 -1.66 15.26 -3.93
CA GLU A 82 -2.33 14.76 -5.14
C GLU A 82 -2.23 15.77 -6.31
N ALA A 83 -2.41 17.06 -6.03
CA ALA A 83 -2.36 18.10 -7.05
C ALA A 83 -0.97 18.24 -7.67
N ALA A 84 0.09 18.19 -6.86
CA ALA A 84 1.47 18.23 -7.34
C ALA A 84 1.80 16.97 -8.16
N THR A 85 1.45 15.79 -7.64
CA THR A 85 1.69 14.49 -8.32
C THR A 85 1.00 14.42 -9.68
N LYS A 86 -0.25 14.90 -9.78
CA LYS A 86 -1.01 14.92 -11.04
C LYS A 86 -0.45 15.89 -12.09
N SER A 87 0.27 16.93 -11.66
CA SER A 87 0.86 17.92 -12.57
C SER A 87 2.20 17.45 -13.17
N SER A 88 2.94 16.63 -12.43
CA SER A 88 4.23 16.07 -12.85
C SER A 88 4.10 14.82 -13.73
N LEU A 89 2.92 14.18 -13.75
CA LEU A 89 2.67 12.96 -14.50
C LEU A 89 1.86 13.26 -15.77
N ASP A 90 2.33 12.75 -16.93
CA ASP A 90 1.52 12.67 -18.15
C ASP A 90 0.22 11.90 -17.82
N SER A 91 -0.86 12.66 -17.79
CA SER A 91 -2.10 12.37 -17.08
C SER A 91 -2.76 11.03 -17.44
N LEU A 92 -2.98 10.18 -16.44
CA LEU A 92 -4.01 9.14 -16.44
C LEU A 92 -4.99 9.44 -15.29
N GLN A 93 -6.18 9.96 -15.60
CA GLN A 93 -7.28 10.25 -14.64
C GLN A 93 -8.10 8.96 -14.35
N LEU A 94 -8.48 8.50 -13.11
CA LEU A 94 -9.75 8.69 -12.34
C LEU A 94 -9.78 8.26 -10.81
N GLN A 95 -9.76 9.16 -9.84
CA GLN A 95 -9.87 8.98 -8.38
C GLN A 95 -9.83 7.56 -7.71
N VAL A 96 -8.67 6.90 -7.65
CA VAL A 96 -8.26 5.95 -6.58
C VAL A 96 -6.76 6.17 -6.36
N VAL A 97 -6.32 6.50 -5.14
CA VAL A 97 -4.89 6.71 -4.87
C VAL A 97 -4.19 5.37 -4.69
N LEU A 98 -4.02 4.60 -5.77
CA LEU A 98 -3.35 3.29 -5.77
C LEU A 98 -1.85 3.40 -5.51
N VAL A 99 -1.50 3.73 -4.29
CA VAL A 99 -0.16 3.73 -3.78
C VAL A 99 0.27 2.27 -3.57
N SER A 100 0.89 1.67 -4.58
CA SER A 100 1.52 0.35 -4.42
C SER A 100 2.91 0.53 -3.85
N LYS A 101 3.18 -0.06 -2.69
CA LYS A 101 4.54 -0.25 -2.18
C LYS A 101 4.81 -1.75 -2.14
N GLU A 102 5.88 -2.18 -2.79
CA GLU A 102 6.40 -3.52 -2.60
C GLU A 102 6.94 -3.63 -1.16
N LEU A 103 6.60 -4.72 -0.48
CA LEU A 103 7.00 -4.97 0.91
C LEU A 103 8.52 -5.16 1.08
N ASP A 104 9.29 -5.08 0.01
CA ASP A 104 10.74 -5.21 0.00
C ASP A 104 11.46 -3.98 0.59
N GLU A 105 10.79 -2.82 0.67
CA GLU A 105 11.40 -1.56 1.15
C GLU A 105 11.25 -1.29 2.67
N LEU A 106 10.87 -2.29 3.46
CA LEU A 106 10.85 -2.16 4.93
C LEU A 106 12.18 -2.54 5.59
N ASP A 107 13.17 -3.01 4.82
CA ASP A 107 14.46 -3.49 5.34
C ASP A 107 15.57 -2.40 5.42
N GLU A 108 15.36 -1.15 4.96
CA GLU A 108 16.44 -0.15 4.89
C GLU A 108 16.59 0.79 6.11
N HIS A 109 15.73 0.71 7.11
CA HIS A 109 15.89 1.48 8.35
C HIS A 109 15.72 0.61 9.60
N SER A 110 16.74 -0.20 9.88
CA SER A 110 17.00 -0.79 11.20
C SER A 110 18.42 -0.48 11.65
#